data_AF-A0A0K8TPY4-F1
#
_entry.id   AF-A0A0K8TPY4-F1
#
_cell.length_a   1.000
_cell.length_b   1.000
_cell.length_c   1.000
_cell.angle_alpha   90.00
_cell.angle_beta   90.00
_cell.angle_gamma   90.00
#
_symmetry.space_group_name_H-M   'P 1'
#
loop_
_entity.id
_entity.type
_entity.pdbx_description
1 polymer ?
#
loop_
_entity_poly.entity_id
_entity_poly.type
_entity_poly.pdbx_seq_one_letter_code
_entity_poly.pdbx_strand_id
1 'polypeptide(L)' 'DVNFSLPEAETLLTFLKDKFELEMINGRNDPTTKGGTTIDAVFARNIEKIELKHFVSYFSYHNPIVNVIDLDISPLENDN' A
#
# COMPACT_ATOMS: atom_id res chain seq x y z
N ASP A 1 6.45 8.63 12.50
CA ASP A 1 6.05 7.57 11.58
C ASP A 1 7.04 6.44 11.55
N VAL A 2 6.57 5.23 11.23
CA VAL A 2 7.42 4.06 10.98
C VAL A 2 7.99 4.21 9.58
N ASN A 3 9.32 4.09 9.43
CA ASN A 3 9.92 4.02 8.10
C ASN A 3 9.91 2.57 7.61
N PHE A 4 9.00 2.26 6.69
CA PHE A 4 8.82 0.95 6.11
C PHE A 4 10.02 0.47 5.28
N SER A 5 10.92 1.36 4.87
CA SER A 5 12.16 0.97 4.19
C SER A 5 13.19 0.31 5.12
N LEU A 6 12.99 0.38 6.44
CA LEU A 6 13.96 -0.13 7.42
C LEU A 6 13.55 -1.49 7.99
N PRO A 7 14.50 -2.32 8.46
CA PRO A 7 14.21 -3.63 9.04
C PRO A 7 13.29 -3.59 10.26
N GLU A 8 13.31 -2.51 11.04
CA GLU A 8 12.49 -2.35 12.24
C GLU A 8 10.98 -2.38 11.93
N ALA A 9 10.59 -2.07 10.69
CA ALA A 9 9.20 -2.14 10.26
C ALA A 9 8.69 -3.58 10.10
N GLU A 10 9.57 -4.58 10.01
CA GLU A 10 9.21 -5.98 9.77
C GLU A 10 8.26 -6.54 10.82
N THR A 11 8.44 -6.16 12.09
CA THR A 11 7.57 -6.63 13.17
C THR A 11 6.13 -6.16 12.94
N LEU A 12 5.94 -4.92 12.49
CA LEU A 12 4.62 -4.39 12.17
C LEU A 12 4.04 -5.02 10.91
N LEU A 13 4.85 -5.17 9.85
CA LEU A 13 4.43 -5.80 8.60
C LEU A 13 3.97 -7.25 8.81
N THR A 14 4.76 -8.01 9.57
CA THR A 14 4.42 -9.40 9.94
C THR A 14 3.14 -9.45 10.76
N PHE A 15 2.98 -8.56 11.73
CA PHE A 15 1.75 -8.50 12.53
C PHE A 15 0.52 -8.18 11.68
N LEU A 16 0.62 -7.21 10.76
CA LEU A 16 -0.49 -6.82 9.89
C LEU A 16 -0.88 -7.96 8.93
N LYS A 17 0.12 -8.65 8.38
CA LYS A 17 -0.09 -9.82 7.55
C LYS A 17 -0.71 -10.98 8.34
N ASP A 18 -0.14 -11.35 9.47
CA ASP A 18 -0.55 -12.56 10.19
C ASP A 18 -1.88 -12.41 10.94
N LYS A 19 -2.21 -11.20 11.40
CA LYS A 19 -3.44 -10.95 12.18
C LYS A 19 -4.61 -10.45 11.35
N PHE A 20 -4.32 -9.73 10.27
CA PHE A 20 -5.36 -9.09 9.48
C PHE A 20 -5.32 -9.46 8.00
N GLU A 21 -4.35 -10.29 7.59
CA GLU A 21 -4.12 -10.66 6.18
C GLU A 21 -3.94 -9.42 5.29
N LEU A 22 -3.40 -8.35 5.88
CA LEU A 22 -3.12 -7.10 5.20
C LEU A 22 -1.69 -7.14 4.65
N GLU A 23 -1.57 -7.06 3.33
CA GLU A 23 -0.28 -6.97 2.66
C GLU A 23 -0.01 -5.52 2.24
N MET A 24 1.25 -5.10 2.39
CA MET A 24 1.68 -3.79 1.90
C MET A 24 1.79 -3.82 0.38
N ILE A 25 1.12 -2.88 -0.28
CA ILE A 25 0.98 -2.86 -1.73
C ILE A 25 2.05 -1.99 -2.39
N ASN A 26 2.43 -0.85 -1.79
CA ASN A 26 3.58 -0.08 -2.28
C ASN A 26 4.89 -0.73 -1.84
N GLY A 27 5.93 -0.56 -2.66
CA GLY A 27 7.24 -1.08 -2.32
C GLY A 27 7.80 -0.39 -1.08
N ARG A 28 8.41 -1.17 -0.20
CA ARG A 28 9.10 -0.64 1.00
C ARG A 28 10.23 0.33 0.66
N ASN A 29 10.83 0.14 -0.51
CA ASN A 29 11.93 0.95 -1.01
C ASN A 29 11.47 2.01 -2.03
N ASP A 30 10.16 2.24 -2.17
CA ASP A 30 9.60 3.30 -3.00
C ASP A 30 9.31 4.52 -2.11
N PRO A 31 10.16 5.56 -2.14
CA PRO A 31 10.06 6.64 -1.17
C PRO A 31 8.79 7.46 -1.32
N THR A 32 8.06 7.61 -0.21
CA THR A 32 6.86 8.42 -0.11
C THR A 32 7.16 9.84 0.37
N THR A 33 8.43 10.19 0.53
CA THR A 33 8.87 11.55 0.83
C THR A 33 10.04 11.98 -0.04
N LYS A 34 10.25 13.31 -0.13
CA LYS A 34 11.44 13.89 -0.77
C LYS A 34 12.76 13.54 -0.09
N GLY A 35 12.71 13.14 1.19
CA GLY A 35 13.89 12.72 1.95
C GLY A 35 14.28 11.26 1.75
N GLY A 36 13.62 10.54 0.84
CA GLY A 36 13.95 9.14 0.58
C GLY A 36 13.37 8.15 1.60
N THR A 37 12.46 8.58 2.48
CA THR A 37 11.80 7.70 3.45
C THR A 37 10.49 7.15 2.91
N THR A 38 10.12 5.96 3.36
CA THR A 38 8.83 5.32 3.05
C THR A 38 8.02 5.28 4.33
N ILE A 39 7.24 6.33 4.61
CA ILE A 39 6.45 6.46 5.85
C ILE A 39 4.95 6.39 5.61
N ASP A 40 4.53 6.69 4.38
CA ASP A 40 3.18 6.42 3.89
C ASP A 40 3.13 5.00 3.28
N ALA A 41 2.11 4.21 3.64
CA ALA A 41 1.95 2.84 3.18
C ALA A 41 0.48 2.52 2.87
N VAL A 42 0.26 1.80 1.78
CA VAL A 42 -1.05 1.27 1.37
C VAL A 42 -1.07 -0.21 1.70
N PHE A 43 -2.06 -0.63 2.47
CA PHE A 43 -2.31 -2.04 2.77
C PHE A 43 -3.63 -2.47 2.16
N ALA A 44 -3.67 -3.68 1.60
CA ALA A 44 -4.91 -4.25 1.09
C ALA A 44 -5.01 -5.74 1.40
N ARG A 45 -6.24 -6.24 1.29
CA ARG A 45 -6.61 -7.64 1.42
C ARG A 45 -7.79 -7.91 0.48
N ASN A 46 -7.81 -9.08 -0.15
CA ASN A 46 -8.89 -9.50 -1.05
C ASN A 46 -9.14 -8.51 -2.20
N ILE A 47 -8.08 -7.83 -2.67
CA ILE A 47 -8.12 -6.98 -3.86
C ILE A 47 -7.11 -7.56 -4.85
N GLU A 48 -7.62 -8.22 -5.90
CA GLU A 48 -6.78 -8.88 -6.90
C GLU A 48 -6.07 -7.88 -7.83
N LYS A 49 -6.74 -6.76 -8.14
CA LYS A 49 -6.28 -5.77 -9.10
C LYS A 49 -6.22 -4.40 -8.46
N ILE A 50 -5.07 -4.10 -7.86
CA ILE A 50 -4.72 -2.77 -7.37
C ILE A 50 -3.44 -2.29 -8.07
N GLU A 51 -3.53 -1.15 -8.74
CA GLU A 51 -2.38 -0.44 -9.31
C GLU A 51 -2.07 0.77 -8.44
N LEU A 52 -0.79 0.99 -8.12
CA LEU A 52 -0.35 2.16 -7.39
C LEU A 52 0.45 3.10 -8.30
N LYS A 53 0.14 4.39 -8.24
CA LYS A 53 0.84 5.44 -8.98
C LYS A 53 1.46 6.41 -7.99
N HIS A 54 2.78 6.54 -8.05
CA HIS A 54 3.55 7.45 -7.21
C HIS A 54 3.79 8.75 -7.97
N PHE A 55 3.57 9.87 -7.30
CA PHE A 55 3.75 11.20 -7.88
C PHE A 55 4.67 12.06 -7.03
N VAL A 56 5.41 12.94 -7.69
CA VAL A 56 6.20 13.97 -7.00
C VAL A 56 5.30 15.17 -6.73
N SER A 57 5.19 15.57 -5.46
CA SER A 57 4.53 16.84 -5.11
C SER A 57 5.54 17.97 -5.04
N TYR A 58 5.26 19.09 -5.70
CA TYR A 58 6.12 20.28 -5.60
C TYR A 58 5.85 21.09 -4.33
N PHE A 59 4.61 21.09 -3.83
CA PHE A 59 4.17 21.90 -2.69
C PHE A 59 4.14 21.13 -1.36
N SER A 60 4.30 19.81 -1.37
CA SER A 60 4.38 18.98 -0.16
C SER A 60 5.77 18.34 -0.02
N TYR A 61 6.13 17.96 1.20
CA TYR A 61 7.26 17.08 1.46
C TYR A 61 6.96 15.62 1.13
N HIS A 62 5.69 15.23 1.25
CA HIS A 62 5.21 13.89 0.92
C HIS A 62 4.92 13.78 -0.58
N ASN A 63 5.27 12.61 -1.13
CA ASN A 63 4.97 12.18 -2.48
C ASN A 63 3.64 11.41 -2.45
N PRO A 64 2.56 11.96 -3.05
CA PRO A 64 1.26 11.31 -3.00
C PRO A 64 1.28 9.96 -3.74
N ILE A 65 0.57 9.00 -3.16
CA ILE A 65 0.23 7.71 -3.79
C ILE A 65 -1.22 7.77 -4.22
N VAL A 66 -1.50 7.39 -5.46
CA VAL A 66 -2.85 7.21 -6.00
C VAL A 66 -3.07 5.74 -6.28
N ASN A 67 -4.18 5.21 -5.77
CA ASN A 67 -4.55 3.81 -5.95
C ASN A 67 -5.64 3.71 -7.02
N VAL A 68 -5.47 2.83 -7.99
CA VAL A 68 -6.50 2.46 -8.96
C VAL A 68 -6.92 1.04 -8.64
N ILE A 69 -8.17 0.86 -8.26
CA ILE A 69 -8.74 -0.44 -7.92
C ILE A 69 -9.69 -0.82 -9.05
N ASP A 70 -9.39 -1.93 -9.73
CA ASP A 70 -10.29 -2.52 -10.71
C ASP A 70 -11.19 -3.52 -9.98
N LEU A 71 -12.42 -3.10 -9.72
CA LEU A 71 -13.42 -3.95 -9.09
C LEU A 71 -14.05 -4.82 -10.18
N ASP A 72 -13.75 -6.11 -10.17
CA ASP A 72 -14.53 -7.06 -10.95
C ASP A 72 -15.90 -7.21 -10.29
N ILE A 73 -16.85 -6.41 -10.76
CA ILE A 73 -18.25 -6.42 -10.31
C ILE A 73 -19.07 -7.44 -11.12
N SER A 74 -18.44 -8.52 -11.58
CA SER A 74 -19.18 -9.65 -12.15
C SER A 74 -20.28 -10.04 -11.15
N PRO A 75 -21.55 -10.10 -11.59
CA PRO A 75 -22.64 -10.41 -10.69
C PRO A 75 -22.35 -11.74 -10.02
N LEU A 76 -22.44 -11.78 -8.68
CA LEU A 76 -22.42 -13.01 -7.90
C LEU A 76 -23.39 -13.97 -8.61
N GLU A 77 -22.87 -15.06 -9.18
CA GLU A 77 -23.72 -16.06 -9.81
C GLU A 77 -24.75 -16.45 -8.76
N ASN A 78 -26.03 -16.31 -9.10
CA ASN A 78 -27.11 -16.75 -8.24
C ASN A 78 -26.92 -18.26 -8.06
N ASP A 79 -26.46 -18.67 -6.88
CA ASP A 79 -26.52 -20.06 -6.45
C ASP A 79 -27.99 -20.51 -6.56
N ASN A 80 -28.27 -21.35 -7.57
CA ASN A 80 -29.54 -22.06 -7.74
C ASN A 80 -29.63 -23.22 -6.75
#